data_AF-A0A162U8I0-F1
#
_entry.id   AF-A0A162U8I0-F1
#
_cell.length_a   1.000
_cell.length_b   1.000
_cell.length_c   1.000
_cell.angle_alpha   90.00
_cell.angle_beta   90.00
_cell.angle_gamma   90.00
#
_symmetry.space_group_name_H-M   'P 1'
#
loop_
_entity.id
_entity.type
_entity.pdbx_description
1 polymer ?
#
loop_
_entity_poly.entity_id
_entity_poly.type
_entity_poly.pdbx_seq_one_letter_code
_entity_poly.pdbx_strand_id
1 'polypeptide(L)'
;MQETLFALQKGQEELQIGQDALKKGQEVLRDEQALLRQEIANVCKDMNGQESPEPTINLSRAIPRPVPNIKDITLVHIYRMMSHDLGVELDKGNKAILYTCTGFVCDELVTLPSVQALGQYPNWSAISQEDKNWACTRHACLLRNNGIDFTRCHKNWASVAKVSQL
;
A
#
# COMPACT_ATOMS: atom_id res chain seq x y z
N MET A 1 -26.88 43.24 -35.63
CA MET A 1 -27.81 42.27 -34.99
C MET A 1 -27.62 40.85 -35.54
N GLN A 2 -27.52 40.65 -36.85
CA GLN A 2 -27.45 39.30 -37.45
C GLN A 2 -26.12 38.56 -37.15
N GLU A 3 -24.98 39.26 -37.17
CA GLU A 3 -23.66 38.69 -36.87
C GLU A 3 -23.54 38.23 -35.39
N THR A 4 -24.14 38.98 -34.48
CA THR A 4 -24.14 38.67 -33.04
C THR A 4 -24.95 37.41 -32.74
N LEU A 5 -26.04 37.20 -33.49
CA LEU A 5 -26.90 36.02 -33.39
C LEU A 5 -26.18 34.76 -33.91
N PHE A 6 -25.43 34.90 -35.01
CA PHE A 6 -24.63 33.82 -35.58
C PHE A 6 -23.48 33.38 -34.64
N ALA A 7 -22.81 34.34 -34.01
CA ALA A 7 -21.74 34.06 -33.04
C ALA A 7 -22.25 33.33 -31.78
N LEU A 8 -23.42 33.73 -31.27
CA LEU A 8 -24.05 33.07 -30.12
C LEU A 8 -24.46 31.63 -30.45
N GLN A 9 -25.04 31.41 -31.62
CA GLN A 9 -25.47 30.07 -32.06
C GLN A 9 -24.28 29.14 -32.22
N LYS A 10 -23.17 29.62 -32.80
CA LYS A 10 -21.91 28.88 -32.91
C LYS A 10 -21.29 28.56 -31.54
N GLY A 11 -21.26 29.54 -30.63
CA GLY A 11 -20.74 29.33 -29.27
C GLY A 11 -21.55 28.31 -28.48
N GLN A 12 -22.86 28.25 -28.69
CA GLN A 12 -23.74 27.26 -28.05
C GLN A 12 -23.49 25.84 -28.58
N GLU A 13 -23.21 25.71 -29.88
CA GLU A 13 -22.88 24.45 -30.52
C GLU A 13 -21.51 23.91 -30.06
N GLU A 14 -20.49 24.78 -29.97
CA GLU A 14 -19.17 24.42 -29.45
C GLU A 14 -19.22 24.01 -27.96
N LEU A 15 -20.04 24.69 -27.15
CA LEU A 15 -20.23 24.34 -25.74
C LEU A 15 -20.89 22.97 -25.59
N GLN A 16 -21.88 22.67 -26.42
CA GLN A 16 -22.56 21.37 -26.41
C GLN A 16 -21.58 20.23 -26.77
N ILE A 17 -20.75 20.42 -27.80
CA ILE A 17 -19.71 19.46 -28.19
C ILE A 17 -18.71 19.24 -27.04
N GLY A 18 -18.30 20.31 -26.36
CA GLY A 18 -17.40 20.22 -25.21
C GLY A 18 -17.99 19.44 -24.04
N GLN A 19 -19.29 19.64 -23.74
CA GLN A 19 -19.99 18.90 -22.69
C GLN A 19 -20.13 17.41 -23.02
N ASP A 20 -20.44 17.08 -24.26
CA ASP A 20 -20.57 15.68 -24.70
C ASP A 20 -19.22 14.95 -24.67
N ALA A 21 -18.14 15.62 -25.09
CA ALA A 21 -16.79 15.07 -25.01
C ALA A 21 -16.35 14.84 -23.55
N LEU A 22 -16.64 15.80 -22.66
CA LEU A 22 -16.32 15.67 -21.24
C LEU A 22 -17.10 14.51 -20.59
N LYS A 23 -18.38 14.37 -20.91
CA LYS A 23 -19.22 13.28 -20.40
C LYS A 23 -18.71 11.91 -20.85
N LYS A 24 -18.32 11.78 -22.11
CA LYS A 24 -17.67 10.56 -22.64
C LYS A 24 -16.34 10.28 -21.93
N GLY A 25 -15.50 11.29 -21.72
CA GLY A 25 -14.25 11.14 -20.99
C GLY A 25 -14.47 10.65 -19.55
N GLN A 26 -15.51 11.14 -18.87
CA GLN A 26 -15.87 10.69 -17.53
C GLN A 26 -16.40 9.24 -17.50
N GLU A 27 -17.13 8.81 -18.53
CA GLU A 27 -17.55 7.41 -18.65
C GLU A 27 -16.35 6.48 -18.81
N VAL A 28 -15.44 6.81 -19.74
CA VAL A 28 -14.21 6.03 -19.96
C VAL A 28 -13.39 5.90 -18.67
N LEU A 29 -13.18 7.01 -17.94
CA LEU A 29 -12.44 6.97 -16.68
C LEU A 29 -13.14 6.14 -15.59
N ARG A 30 -14.48 6.14 -15.55
CA ARG A 30 -15.23 5.28 -14.63
C ARG A 30 -15.08 3.80 -14.97
N ASP A 31 -15.10 3.47 -16.26
CA ASP A 31 -14.94 2.10 -16.73
C ASP A 31 -13.52 1.59 -16.46
N GLU A 32 -12.50 2.41 -16.71
CA GLU A 32 -11.10 2.10 -16.35
C GLU A 32 -10.93 1.90 -14.84
N GLN A 33 -11.56 2.75 -14.03
CA GLN A 33 -11.52 2.62 -12.58
C GLN A 33 -12.22 1.34 -12.10
N ALA A 34 -13.32 0.94 -12.74
CA ALA A 34 -14.01 -0.30 -12.44
C ALA A 34 -13.16 -1.52 -12.82
N LEU A 35 -12.50 -1.48 -13.97
CA LEU A 35 -11.59 -2.53 -14.43
C LEU A 35 -10.41 -2.72 -13.47
N LEU A 36 -9.77 -1.63 -13.05
CA LEU A 36 -8.67 -1.66 -12.08
C LEU A 36 -9.12 -2.23 -10.73
N ARG A 37 -10.32 -1.86 -10.25
CA ARG A 37 -10.89 -2.43 -9.02
C ARG A 37 -11.12 -3.94 -9.15
N GLN A 38 -11.56 -4.39 -10.32
CA GLN A 38 -11.78 -5.80 -10.60
C GLN A 38 -10.47 -6.58 -10.69
N GLU A 39 -9.44 -6.05 -11.34
CA GLU A 39 -8.10 -6.66 -11.36
C GLU A 39 -7.53 -6.79 -9.94
N ILE A 40 -7.62 -5.74 -9.13
CA ILE A 40 -7.20 -5.79 -7.72
C ILE A 40 -7.98 -6.87 -6.96
N ALA A 41 -9.29 -6.95 -7.14
CA ALA A 41 -10.12 -7.97 -6.49
C ALA A 41 -9.75 -9.39 -6.93
N ASN A 42 -9.41 -9.60 -8.21
CA ASN A 42 -8.96 -10.89 -8.72
C ASN A 42 -7.59 -11.26 -8.15
N VAL A 43 -6.62 -10.34 -8.13
CA VAL A 43 -5.31 -10.57 -7.49
C VAL A 43 -5.46 -10.91 -6.02
N CYS A 44 -6.33 -10.19 -5.29
CA CYS A 44 -6.62 -10.52 -3.89
C CYS A 44 -7.28 -11.89 -3.72
N LYS A 45 -8.11 -12.34 -4.68
CA LYS A 45 -8.70 -13.68 -4.67
C LYS A 45 -7.67 -14.75 -4.99
N ASP A 46 -6.77 -14.52 -5.93
CA ASP A 46 -5.70 -15.47 -6.27
C ASP A 46 -4.76 -15.66 -5.07
N MET A 47 -4.47 -14.59 -4.32
CA MET A 47 -3.74 -14.67 -3.05
C MET A 47 -4.50 -15.46 -1.96
N ASN A 48 -5.84 -15.42 -1.95
CA ASN A 48 -6.66 -16.15 -0.99
C ASN A 48 -7.02 -17.59 -1.45
N GLY A 49 -6.97 -17.87 -2.75
CA GLY A 49 -7.29 -19.15 -3.37
C GLY A 49 -6.08 -20.04 -3.62
N GLN A 50 -4.87 -19.48 -3.52
CA GLN A 50 -3.64 -20.25 -3.40
C GLN A 50 -3.58 -20.83 -1.98
N GLU A 51 -4.37 -21.90 -1.73
CA GLU A 51 -3.94 -22.91 -0.77
C GLU A 51 -2.54 -23.32 -1.24
N SER A 52 -1.53 -22.87 -0.49
CA SER A 52 -0.17 -23.35 -0.63
C SER A 52 -0.26 -24.86 -0.78
N PRO A 53 0.39 -25.49 -1.79
CA PRO A 53 0.47 -26.94 -1.81
C PRO A 53 0.91 -27.37 -0.42
N GLU A 54 0.08 -28.21 0.23
CA GLU A 54 0.35 -28.68 1.58
C GLU A 54 1.81 -29.11 1.60
N PRO A 55 2.67 -28.46 2.41
CA PRO A 55 4.04 -28.90 2.52
C PRO A 55 3.92 -30.33 3.04
N THR A 56 4.34 -31.33 2.26
CA THR A 56 4.38 -32.71 2.71
C THR A 56 5.13 -32.71 4.03
N ILE A 57 4.39 -32.81 5.14
CA ILE A 57 4.92 -32.62 6.48
C ILE A 57 5.77 -33.85 6.76
N ASN A 58 7.06 -33.73 6.50
CA ASN A 58 8.04 -34.58 7.13
C ASN A 58 7.95 -34.25 8.63
N LEU A 59 7.25 -35.10 9.38
CA LEU A 59 6.96 -34.96 10.82
C LEU A 59 8.21 -35.00 11.73
N SER A 60 9.42 -34.85 11.18
CA SER A 60 10.66 -34.61 11.93
C SER A 60 11.08 -33.14 11.94
N ARG A 61 10.25 -32.21 11.43
CA ARG A 61 10.60 -30.79 11.38
C ARG A 61 10.50 -30.16 12.77
N ALA A 62 11.65 -29.72 13.28
CA ALA A 62 11.77 -28.96 14.51
C ALA A 62 10.75 -27.81 14.55
N ILE A 63 10.11 -27.65 15.72
CA ILE A 63 9.18 -26.56 16.04
C ILE A 63 9.77 -25.24 15.51
N PRO A 64 9.02 -24.44 14.72
CA PRO A 64 9.47 -23.13 14.30
C PRO A 64 9.88 -22.35 15.55
N ARG A 65 11.18 -22.05 15.67
CA ARG A 65 11.66 -21.26 16.80
C ARG A 65 10.96 -19.90 16.70
N PRO A 66 10.40 -19.35 17.79
CA PRO A 66 9.86 -18.00 17.76
C PRO A 66 10.97 -17.09 17.22
N VAL A 67 10.69 -16.34 16.14
CA VAL A 67 11.59 -15.31 15.64
C VAL A 67 11.40 -14.12 16.59
N PRO A 68 12.26 -13.93 17.58
CA PRO A 68 12.08 -12.84 18.53
C PRO A 68 12.49 -11.56 17.80
N ASN A 69 11.79 -10.46 18.11
CA ASN A 69 12.23 -9.10 17.80
C ASN A 69 11.98 -8.55 16.37
N ILE A 70 11.30 -9.27 15.47
CA ILE A 70 10.98 -8.71 14.13
C ILE A 70 10.16 -7.41 14.23
N LYS A 71 9.29 -7.32 15.23
CA LYS A 71 8.48 -6.13 15.52
C LYS A 71 9.33 -4.93 15.92
N ASP A 72 10.27 -5.07 16.87
CA ASP A 72 11.03 -3.91 17.32
C ASP A 72 12.05 -3.48 16.26
N ILE A 73 12.64 -4.42 15.51
CA ILE A 73 13.49 -4.09 14.35
C ILE A 73 12.70 -3.28 13.32
N THR A 74 11.49 -3.71 13.00
CA THR A 74 10.62 -3.02 12.04
C THR A 74 10.20 -1.65 12.55
N LEU A 75 9.81 -1.53 13.82
CA LEU A 75 9.46 -0.25 14.45
C LEU A 75 10.63 0.72 14.45
N VAL A 76 11.83 0.28 14.84
CA VAL A 76 13.05 1.11 14.82
C VAL A 76 13.32 1.62 13.40
N HIS A 77 13.19 0.75 12.39
CA HIS A 77 13.37 1.16 10.99
C HIS A 77 12.36 2.23 10.58
N ILE A 78 11.08 2.01 10.86
CA ILE A 78 10.01 2.93 10.48
C ILE A 78 10.16 4.29 11.18
N TYR A 79 10.42 4.30 12.49
CA TYR A 79 10.61 5.56 13.23
C TYR A 79 11.83 6.32 12.75
N ARG A 80 12.93 5.62 12.45
CA ARG A 80 14.12 6.24 11.86
C ARG A 80 13.79 6.85 10.50
N MET A 81 13.11 6.13 9.63
CA MET A 81 12.71 6.65 8.33
C MET A 81 11.82 7.90 8.48
N MET A 82 10.77 7.84 9.31
CA MET A 82 9.86 8.97 9.48
C MET A 82 10.56 10.21 10.04
N SER A 83 11.39 10.06 11.06
CA SER A 83 12.09 11.19 11.69
C SER A 83 13.27 11.72 10.87
N HIS A 84 14.16 10.82 10.41
CA HIS A 84 15.42 11.20 9.78
C HIS A 84 15.28 11.43 8.28
N ASP A 85 14.60 10.52 7.57
CA ASP A 85 14.55 10.55 6.11
C ASP A 85 13.41 11.47 5.63
N LEU A 86 12.32 11.56 6.39
CA LEU A 86 11.12 12.33 6.02
C LEU A 86 10.93 13.61 6.82
N GLY A 87 11.60 13.77 7.96
CA GLY A 87 11.39 14.92 8.85
C GLY A 87 9.96 15.01 9.41
N VAL A 88 9.24 13.89 9.48
CA VAL A 88 7.87 13.81 9.98
C VAL A 88 7.90 13.52 11.48
N GLU A 89 7.32 14.43 12.25
CA GLU A 89 7.12 14.23 13.68
C GLU A 89 5.71 13.67 13.92
N LEU A 90 5.65 12.41 14.36
CA LEU A 90 4.36 11.80 14.69
C LEU A 90 3.86 12.26 16.05
N ASP A 91 2.61 12.71 16.11
CA ASP A 91 1.89 12.90 17.36
C ASP A 91 1.65 11.56 18.10
N LYS A 92 1.15 11.66 19.34
CA LYS A 92 0.92 10.49 20.21
C LYS A 92 -0.13 9.52 19.64
N GLY A 93 -1.18 10.02 19.00
CA GLY A 93 -2.23 9.20 18.39
C GLY A 93 -1.73 8.43 17.18
N ASN A 94 -1.04 9.12 16.28
CA ASN A 94 -0.42 8.53 15.09
C ASN A 94 0.66 7.50 15.46
N LYS A 95 1.45 7.74 16.52
CA LYS A 95 2.38 6.73 17.09
C LYS A 95 1.67 5.47 17.55
N ALA A 96 0.51 5.59 18.22
CA ALA A 96 -0.24 4.44 18.71
C ALA A 96 -0.86 3.60 17.57
N ILE A 97 -1.40 4.28 16.55
CA ILE A 97 -1.90 3.63 15.33
C ILE A 97 -0.75 2.91 14.62
N LEU A 98 0.38 3.59 14.42
CA LEU A 98 1.56 3.01 13.80
C LEU A 98 2.06 1.76 14.53
N TYR A 99 2.15 1.82 15.86
CA TYR A 99 2.57 0.69 16.68
C TYR A 99 1.65 -0.52 16.51
N THR A 100 0.34 -0.28 16.50
CA THR A 100 -0.68 -1.31 16.32
C THR A 100 -0.60 -1.94 14.92
N CYS A 101 -0.59 -1.13 13.87
CA CYS A 101 -0.47 -1.60 12.48
C CYS A 101 0.83 -2.38 12.25
N THR A 102 1.94 -1.92 12.83
CA THR A 102 3.23 -2.61 12.72
C THR A 102 3.20 -3.97 13.42
N GLY A 103 2.51 -4.08 14.56
CA GLY A 103 2.26 -5.36 15.22
C GLY A 103 1.60 -6.37 14.29
N PHE A 104 0.45 -6.00 13.71
CA PHE A 104 -0.27 -6.88 12.79
C PHE A 104 0.55 -7.32 11.58
N VAL A 105 1.28 -6.40 10.95
CA VAL A 105 2.15 -6.74 9.82
C VAL A 105 3.27 -7.69 10.24
N CYS A 106 3.86 -7.48 11.41
CA CYS A 106 4.94 -8.34 11.91
C CYS A 106 4.46 -9.74 12.31
N ASP A 107 3.25 -9.85 12.86
CA ASP A 107 2.61 -11.12 13.20
C ASP A 107 2.32 -11.94 11.94
N GLU A 108 1.95 -11.29 10.83
CA GLU A 108 1.83 -11.95 9.53
C GLU A 108 3.21 -12.25 8.92
N LEU A 109 4.16 -11.31 9.00
CA LEU A 109 5.51 -11.44 8.44
C LEU A 109 6.31 -12.62 9.02
N VAL A 110 6.16 -12.89 10.34
CA VAL A 110 6.85 -14.01 11.00
C VAL A 110 6.36 -15.39 10.54
N THR A 111 5.21 -15.46 9.87
CA THR A 111 4.71 -16.71 9.30
C THR A 111 5.41 -17.08 7.99
N LEU A 112 6.10 -16.13 7.35
CA LEU A 112 6.78 -16.36 6.07
C LEU A 112 7.99 -17.28 6.25
N PRO A 113 8.14 -18.34 5.41
CA PRO A 113 9.27 -19.26 5.51
C PRO A 113 10.65 -18.59 5.40
N SER A 114 10.76 -17.56 4.56
CA SER A 114 11.96 -16.73 4.39
C SER A 114 12.37 -16.03 5.68
N VAL A 115 11.39 -15.53 6.44
CA VAL A 115 11.59 -14.83 7.71
C VAL A 115 11.91 -15.82 8.83
N GLN A 116 11.25 -16.98 8.85
CA GLN A 116 11.57 -18.06 9.79
C GLN A 116 12.99 -18.59 9.62
N ALA A 117 13.49 -18.61 8.38
CA ALA A 117 14.86 -19.04 8.07
C ALA A 117 15.94 -18.09 8.61
N LEU A 118 15.59 -16.85 8.99
CA LEU A 118 16.54 -15.87 9.54
C LEU A 118 17.00 -16.21 10.98
N GLY A 119 16.29 -17.12 11.67
CA GLY A 119 16.67 -17.55 13.01
C GLY A 119 16.41 -16.50 14.09
N GLN A 120 17.24 -16.49 15.14
CA GLN A 120 16.91 -15.82 16.41
C GLN A 120 17.14 -14.31 16.46
N TYR A 121 17.81 -13.70 15.47
CA TYR A 121 18.09 -12.26 15.48
C TYR A 121 18.24 -11.72 14.06
N PRO A 122 17.15 -11.68 13.27
CA PRO A 122 17.21 -11.02 11.97
C PRO A 122 17.66 -9.57 12.16
N ASN A 123 18.41 -9.03 11.21
CA ASN A 123 18.54 -7.58 11.07
C ASN A 123 17.61 -7.14 9.94
N TRP A 124 17.26 -5.84 9.90
CA TRP A 124 16.38 -5.34 8.83
C TRP A 124 16.94 -5.65 7.44
N SER A 125 18.26 -5.54 7.24
CA SER A 125 18.91 -5.87 5.96
C SER A 125 18.77 -7.34 5.54
N ALA A 126 18.61 -8.28 6.48
CA ALA A 126 18.54 -9.71 6.23
C ALA A 126 17.17 -10.18 5.75
N ILE A 127 16.12 -9.40 6.02
CA ILE A 127 14.80 -9.63 5.43
C ILE A 127 14.91 -9.43 3.91
N SER A 128 14.35 -10.35 3.13
CA SER A 128 14.41 -10.24 1.67
C SER A 128 13.71 -8.97 1.19
N GLN A 129 14.10 -8.47 0.01
CA GLN A 129 13.43 -7.30 -0.55
C GLN A 129 11.96 -7.59 -0.88
N GLU A 130 11.63 -8.84 -1.25
CA GLU A 130 10.27 -9.28 -1.49
C GLU A 130 9.41 -9.19 -0.22
N ASP A 131 9.89 -9.75 0.88
CA ASP A 131 9.19 -9.72 2.18
C ASP A 131 9.07 -8.28 2.71
N LYS A 132 10.09 -7.44 2.50
CA LYS A 132 10.03 -5.99 2.81
C LYS A 132 8.94 -5.30 1.99
N ASN A 133 8.85 -5.58 0.69
CA ASN A 133 7.85 -4.97 -0.19
C ASN A 133 6.43 -5.40 0.17
N TRP A 134 6.27 -6.67 0.54
CA TRP A 134 5.03 -7.21 1.07
C TRP A 134 4.62 -6.48 2.36
N ALA A 135 5.55 -6.37 3.32
CA ALA A 135 5.33 -5.66 4.58
C ALA A 135 4.98 -4.17 4.35
N CYS A 136 5.70 -3.47 3.45
CA CYS A 136 5.38 -2.10 3.03
C CYS A 136 3.93 -1.97 2.58
N THR A 137 3.52 -2.83 1.65
CA THR A 137 2.22 -2.76 0.99
C THR A 137 1.11 -3.03 2.00
N ARG A 138 1.29 -4.05 2.84
CA ARG A 138 0.33 -4.39 3.90
C ARG A 138 0.19 -3.26 4.91
N HIS A 139 1.32 -2.68 5.32
CA HIS A 139 1.38 -1.58 6.29
C HIS A 139 0.70 -0.31 5.76
N ALA A 140 0.97 0.08 4.51
CA ALA A 140 0.34 1.22 3.87
C ALA A 140 -1.19 1.06 3.77
N CYS A 141 -1.67 -0.14 3.43
CA CYS A 141 -3.10 -0.45 3.41
C CYS A 141 -3.76 -0.28 4.79
N LEU A 142 -3.13 -0.80 5.85
CA LEU A 142 -3.65 -0.70 7.22
C LEU A 142 -3.67 0.75 7.71
N LEU A 143 -2.62 1.53 7.44
CA LEU A 143 -2.55 2.92 7.85
C LEU A 143 -3.59 3.78 7.12
N ARG A 144 -3.78 3.57 5.81
CA ARG A 144 -4.82 4.24 5.04
C ARG A 144 -6.21 3.99 5.61
N ASN A 145 -6.49 2.76 6.03
CA ASN A 145 -7.77 2.41 6.67
C ASN A 145 -7.97 3.10 8.02
N ASN A 146 -6.90 3.55 8.67
CA ASN A 146 -6.92 4.33 9.91
C ASN A 146 -6.81 5.84 9.66
N GLY A 147 -7.01 6.30 8.42
CA GLY A 147 -6.99 7.73 8.06
C GLY A 147 -5.58 8.32 7.92
N ILE A 148 -4.53 7.49 7.97
CA ILE A 148 -3.14 7.92 7.78
C ILE A 148 -2.68 7.50 6.39
N ASP A 149 -2.67 8.43 5.45
CA ASP A 149 -2.27 8.13 4.07
C ASP A 149 -0.75 8.25 3.87
N PHE A 150 -0.08 7.10 3.81
CA PHE A 150 1.28 6.99 3.31
C PHE A 150 1.27 6.55 1.85
N THR A 151 0.80 7.42 0.95
CA THR A 151 0.66 7.17 -0.49
C THR A 151 1.97 6.82 -1.21
N ARG A 152 3.12 6.85 -0.51
CA ARG A 152 4.47 6.75 -1.09
C ARG A 152 5.32 5.59 -0.59
N CYS A 153 4.77 4.61 0.14
CA CYS A 153 5.50 3.37 0.49
C CYS A 153 5.65 2.42 -0.73
N HIS A 154 6.10 2.96 -1.87
CA HIS A 154 6.12 2.28 -3.15
C HIS A 154 7.37 1.38 -3.26
N LYS A 155 7.25 0.16 -2.75
CA LYS A 155 8.21 -0.96 -3.00
C LYS A 155 9.65 -0.72 -2.51
N ASN A 156 9.87 0.33 -1.75
CA ASN A 156 11.09 0.55 -0.98
C ASN A 156 10.76 1.62 0.06
N TRP A 157 10.97 1.33 1.34
CA TRP A 157 10.83 2.33 2.42
C TRP A 157 11.70 3.59 2.16
N ALA A 158 12.68 3.51 1.24
CA ALA A 158 13.60 4.59 0.88
C ALA A 158 13.03 5.73 0.01
N SER A 159 11.83 5.61 -0.57
CA SER A 159 11.33 6.60 -1.54
C SER A 159 10.03 7.24 -1.11
N VAL A 160 10.09 8.14 -0.12
CA VAL A 160 8.96 9.02 0.22
C VAL A 160 9.42 10.48 0.09
N ALA A 161 9.00 11.13 -0.99
CA ALA A 161 9.00 12.60 -1.03
C ALA A 161 7.86 13.14 -0.15
N LYS A 162 8.05 14.35 0.39
CA LYS A 162 7.18 15.11 1.32
C LYS A 162 5.69 14.72 1.34
N VAL A 163 5.22 14.33 2.53
CA VAL A 163 3.81 14.38 2.93
C VAL A 163 3.48 15.82 3.27
N SER A 164 2.42 16.37 2.66
CA SER A 164 1.85 17.64 3.10
C SER A 164 1.14 17.40 4.42
N GLN A 165 1.82 17.73 5.52
CA GLN A 165 1.28 18.02 6.87
C GLN A 165 0.24 17.03 7.41
N LEU A 166 0.72 16.03 8.15
CA LEU A 166 0.01 15.39 9.26
C LEU A 166 0.79 15.68 10.54
#